data_AF-A0A2Z6R8M7-F1
#
_entry.id   AF-A0A2Z6R8M7-F1
#
_cell.length_a   1.000
_cell.length_b   1.000
_cell.length_c   1.000
_cell.angle_alpha   90.00
_cell.angle_beta   90.00
_cell.angle_gamma   90.00
#
_symmetry.space_group_name_H-M   'P 1'
#
loop_
_entity.id
_entity.type
_entity.pdbx_description
1 polymer ?
#
loop_
_entity_poly.entity_id
_entity_poly.type
_entity_poly.pdbx_seq_one_letter_code
_entity_poly.pdbx_strand_id
1 'polypeptide(L)'
;MHIMKFKNYGAMENVPFYFVKDLEADSDPVEKNDIKEKTIKLQKQKPNNYGYVLMQTDGKLVKEIARRTPNSIAESWESGAHHGCVKIKCEVTEENLSEAIYRTEGLSIGEENTFKKATKCCLCKMSLRADINDNRPDKIKIPLIYHGGKHYDFHHEIRELGLVSEDKIEIIADNMENYKAIIIGQIKFIDSCQFQFPLLEKVANNLRGQERTLEQLAKCFPIMAQSIPQHLLPLLTQKSEYSYELNDPDRFSRTELPSRKEFNTVLSGLNYCENGCKKCKHEIKGKKCNGKCKEDDLKEADDCEHEKIYTISQKQYDHAQNVWEKAECKTFGDYHDLYLRTDILILANSIQRFRMTMKEVSGLDPLNYITLPSFAFDMAKKMTKVKLELFHKGQEDMHEFV
;
A
#
# COMPACT_ATOMS: atom_id res chain seq x y z
N MET A 1 -21.40 -23.03 26.29
CA MET A 1 -21.08 -21.59 26.34
C MET A 1 -19.82 -21.33 25.53
N HIS A 2 -19.96 -20.84 24.30
CA HIS A 2 -18.81 -20.46 23.47
C HIS A 2 -18.39 -19.04 23.85
N ILE A 3 -17.22 -18.92 24.49
CA ILE A 3 -16.69 -17.63 24.93
C ILE A 3 -15.63 -17.18 23.92
N MET A 4 -15.84 -15.98 23.38
CA MET A 4 -14.83 -15.24 22.63
C MET A 4 -13.92 -14.49 23.59
N LYS A 5 -12.63 -14.83 23.53
CA LYS A 5 -11.53 -14.17 24.24
C LYS A 5 -10.37 -14.00 23.27
N PHE A 6 -9.40 -13.16 23.60
CA PHE A 6 -8.17 -13.10 22.81
C PHE A 6 -7.49 -14.48 22.79
N LYS A 7 -7.24 -15.00 21.59
CA LYS A 7 -6.59 -16.31 21.35
C LYS A 7 -5.52 -16.23 20.25
N ASN A 8 -5.40 -15.09 19.57
CA ASN A 8 -4.52 -14.91 18.42
C ASN A 8 -3.10 -14.53 18.88
N TYR A 9 -2.47 -15.40 19.66
CA TYR A 9 -1.15 -15.13 20.23
C TYR A 9 -0.06 -14.98 19.15
N GLY A 10 -0.23 -15.62 17.98
CA GLY A 10 0.68 -15.44 16.85
C GLY A 10 0.70 -14.01 16.32
N ALA A 11 -0.39 -13.25 16.47
CA ALA A 11 -0.39 -11.84 16.10
C ALA A 11 0.47 -10.93 17.01
N MET A 12 0.98 -11.47 18.13
CA MET A 12 1.97 -10.80 18.98
C MET A 12 3.40 -11.02 18.49
N GLU A 13 3.64 -11.97 17.59
CA GLU A 13 4.94 -12.21 16.97
C GLU A 13 5.17 -11.16 15.89
N ASN A 14 6.41 -10.69 15.75
CA ASN A 14 6.69 -9.71 14.71
C ASN A 14 6.74 -10.39 13.36
N VAL A 15 6.18 -9.71 12.36
CA VAL A 15 6.41 -10.08 10.96
C VAL A 15 7.88 -9.81 10.62
N PRO A 16 8.70 -10.83 10.27
CA PRO A 16 10.15 -10.67 10.16
C PRO A 16 10.57 -9.70 9.05
N PHE A 17 9.82 -9.69 7.95
CA PHE A 17 9.97 -8.76 6.84
C PHE A 17 8.66 -8.66 6.06
N TYR A 18 8.51 -7.57 5.32
CA TYR A 18 7.37 -7.33 4.46
C TYR A 18 7.80 -6.59 3.20
N PHE A 19 6.99 -6.72 2.16
CA PHE A 19 7.18 -6.01 0.90
C PHE A 19 6.14 -4.90 0.79
N VAL A 20 6.54 -3.79 0.18
CA VAL A 20 5.63 -2.79 -0.36
C VAL A 20 5.86 -2.77 -1.86
N LYS A 21 4.81 -2.93 -2.65
CA LYS A 21 4.90 -3.08 -4.10
C LYS A 21 3.84 -2.22 -4.78
N ASP A 22 4.19 -1.77 -5.97
CA ASP A 22 3.31 -1.05 -6.87
C ASP A 22 3.61 -1.47 -8.32
N LEU A 23 2.59 -1.40 -9.17
CA LEU A 23 2.67 -1.78 -10.58
C LEU A 23 2.21 -0.62 -11.46
N GLU A 24 2.87 -0.49 -12.60
CA GLU A 24 2.37 0.36 -13.68
C GLU A 24 2.11 -0.52 -14.90
N ALA A 25 1.14 -0.09 -15.72
CA ALA A 25 0.66 -0.86 -16.86
C ALA A 25 0.54 -0.01 -18.13
N ASP A 26 0.90 -0.62 -19.26
CA ASP A 26 0.57 -0.11 -20.57
C ASP A 26 -0.94 0.04 -20.70
N SER A 27 -1.38 1.19 -21.23
CA SER A 27 -2.79 1.55 -21.33
C SER A 27 -3.23 1.69 -22.79
N ASP A 28 -3.67 0.58 -23.39
CA ASP A 28 -4.13 0.57 -24.78
C ASP A 28 -5.64 0.86 -24.87
N PRO A 29 -6.08 1.93 -25.55
CA PRO A 29 -7.50 2.16 -25.81
C PRO A 29 -8.12 1.00 -26.60
N VAL A 30 -9.33 0.59 -26.23
CA VAL A 30 -10.10 -0.42 -26.98
C VAL A 30 -11.13 0.28 -27.85
N GLU A 31 -11.27 -0.15 -29.12
CA GLU A 31 -12.34 0.35 -29.98
C GLU A 31 -13.71 0.09 -29.35
N LYS A 32 -14.56 1.11 -29.29
CA LYS A 32 -15.92 0.98 -28.76
C LYS A 32 -16.74 0.14 -29.73
N ASN A 33 -17.14 -1.05 -29.30
CA ASN A 33 -18.20 -1.80 -29.99
C ASN A 33 -19.56 -1.21 -29.63
N ASP A 34 -20.44 -1.01 -30.62
CA ASP A 34 -21.81 -0.47 -30.50
C ASP A 34 -22.80 -1.35 -29.69
N ILE A 35 -22.29 -2.32 -28.94
CA ILE A 35 -23.10 -3.25 -28.17
C ILE A 35 -23.48 -2.58 -26.85
N LYS A 36 -24.79 -2.50 -26.57
CA LYS A 36 -25.35 -2.03 -25.29
C LYS A 36 -25.05 -3.04 -24.16
N GLU A 37 -23.78 -3.13 -23.75
CA GLU A 37 -23.39 -3.86 -22.56
C GLU A 37 -23.55 -2.99 -21.31
N LYS A 38 -23.82 -3.61 -20.16
CA LYS A 38 -23.88 -2.91 -18.86
C LYS A 38 -22.50 -2.47 -18.37
N THR A 39 -21.44 -3.07 -18.90
CA THR A 39 -20.04 -2.77 -18.60
C THR A 39 -19.33 -2.55 -19.92
N ILE A 40 -18.65 -1.41 -20.08
CA ILE A 40 -17.92 -1.08 -21.31
C ILE A 40 -16.44 -1.15 -20.99
N LYS A 41 -15.70 -1.98 -21.73
CA LYS A 41 -14.24 -2.03 -21.62
C LYS A 41 -13.64 -0.82 -22.33
N LEU A 42 -13.01 0.08 -21.58
CA LEU A 42 -12.42 1.32 -22.11
C LEU A 42 -10.98 1.12 -22.59
N GLN A 43 -10.18 0.40 -21.82
CA GLN A 43 -8.76 0.20 -22.07
C GLN A 43 -8.37 -1.26 -21.78
N LYS A 44 -7.31 -1.73 -22.42
CA LYS A 44 -6.63 -2.97 -22.11
C LYS A 44 -5.33 -2.61 -21.39
N GLN A 45 -5.27 -2.97 -20.11
CA GLN A 45 -4.12 -2.74 -19.26
C GLN A 45 -3.19 -3.96 -19.28
N LYS A 46 -1.88 -3.75 -19.46
CA LYS A 46 -0.86 -4.79 -19.33
C LYS A 46 0.29 -4.30 -18.43
N PRO A 47 0.54 -4.93 -17.26
CA PRO A 47 1.67 -4.56 -16.41
C PRO A 47 2.99 -4.56 -17.19
N ASN A 48 3.72 -3.45 -17.10
CA ASN A 48 4.94 -3.19 -17.87
C ASN A 48 6.10 -2.72 -16.98
N ASN A 49 5.82 -2.38 -15.72
CA ASN A 49 6.78 -1.93 -14.73
C ASN A 49 6.33 -2.38 -13.34
N TYR A 50 7.31 -2.55 -12.46
CA TYR A 50 7.05 -2.81 -11.06
C TYR A 50 8.07 -2.08 -10.18
N GLY A 51 7.61 -1.65 -9.02
CA GLY A 51 8.43 -1.12 -7.95
C GLY A 51 8.20 -1.95 -6.70
N TYR A 52 9.24 -2.32 -5.97
CA TYR A 52 9.07 -2.85 -4.62
C TYR A 52 10.21 -2.46 -3.68
N VAL A 53 9.87 -2.34 -2.40
CA VAL A 53 10.84 -2.33 -1.30
C VAL A 53 10.63 -3.52 -0.39
N LEU A 54 11.73 -4.07 0.12
CA LEU A 54 11.77 -5.11 1.14
C LEU A 54 12.22 -4.48 2.46
N MET A 55 11.35 -4.56 3.46
CA MET A 55 11.53 -3.95 4.77
C MET A 55 11.70 -5.03 5.84
N GLN A 56 12.66 -4.85 6.76
CA GLN A 56 12.83 -5.68 7.95
C GLN A 56 11.94 -5.24 9.12
N THR A 57 11.82 -6.09 10.14
CA THR A 57 11.08 -5.81 11.39
C THR A 57 11.43 -4.49 12.05
N ASP A 58 12.72 -4.16 12.07
CA ASP A 58 13.29 -2.94 12.68
C ASP A 58 13.07 -1.68 11.82
N GLY A 59 12.49 -1.81 10.63
CA GLY A 59 12.27 -0.72 9.70
C GLY A 59 13.47 -0.43 8.78
N LYS A 60 14.48 -1.30 8.77
CA LYS A 60 15.59 -1.22 7.81
C LYS A 60 15.14 -1.60 6.40
N LEU A 61 15.54 -0.80 5.43
CA LEU A 61 15.40 -1.12 4.01
C LEU A 61 16.48 -2.14 3.62
N VAL A 62 16.04 -3.32 3.17
CA VAL A 62 16.95 -4.38 2.71
C VAL A 62 17.21 -4.25 1.21
N LYS A 63 16.15 -4.00 0.46
CA LYS A 63 16.20 -3.97 -1.00
C LYS A 63 15.17 -3.02 -1.55
N GLU A 64 15.52 -2.34 -2.62
CA GLU A 64 14.66 -1.48 -3.40
C GLU A 64 14.89 -1.81 -4.88
N ILE A 65 13.81 -2.03 -5.62
CA ILE A 65 13.84 -2.24 -7.07
C ILE A 65 12.73 -1.40 -7.69
N ALA A 66 13.05 -0.72 -8.79
CA ALA A 66 12.09 -0.29 -9.80
C ALA A 66 12.60 -0.80 -11.15
N ARG A 67 11.75 -1.50 -11.91
CA ARG A 67 12.19 -2.11 -13.17
C ARG A 67 11.06 -2.25 -14.17
N ARG A 68 11.28 -1.68 -15.35
CA ARG A 68 10.47 -1.89 -16.54
C ARG A 68 10.76 -3.24 -17.19
N THR A 69 9.72 -4.03 -17.42
CA THR A 69 9.77 -5.28 -18.16
C THR A 69 8.35 -5.72 -18.54
N PRO A 70 8.13 -6.29 -19.74
CA PRO A 70 6.83 -6.84 -20.14
C PRO A 70 6.38 -8.06 -19.32
N ASN A 71 7.27 -8.60 -18.45
CA ASN A 71 7.01 -9.72 -17.54
C ASN A 71 7.04 -9.24 -16.07
N SER A 72 6.54 -8.04 -15.79
CA SER A 72 6.73 -7.36 -14.49
C SER A 72 6.26 -8.17 -13.29
N ILE A 73 5.13 -8.87 -13.39
CA ILE A 73 4.62 -9.71 -12.31
C ILE A 73 5.51 -10.94 -12.10
N ALA A 74 5.81 -11.69 -13.16
CA ALA A 74 6.66 -12.88 -13.06
C ALA A 74 8.07 -12.55 -12.54
N GLU A 75 8.72 -11.50 -13.08
CA GLU A 75 10.05 -11.10 -12.64
C GLU A 75 10.06 -10.54 -11.22
N SER A 76 9.06 -9.75 -10.82
CA SER A 76 8.96 -9.25 -9.43
C SER A 76 8.66 -10.37 -8.45
N TRP A 77 7.87 -11.38 -8.85
CA TRP A 77 7.64 -12.58 -8.08
C TRP A 77 8.93 -13.39 -7.91
N GLU A 78 9.65 -13.66 -8.98
CA GLU A 78 10.91 -14.40 -8.92
C GLU A 78 12.01 -13.66 -8.15
N SER A 79 12.19 -12.36 -8.37
CA SER A 79 13.27 -11.56 -7.78
C SER A 79 13.02 -11.09 -6.33
N GLY A 80 11.76 -11.09 -5.90
CA GLY A 80 11.30 -10.66 -4.58
C GLY A 80 10.62 -11.78 -3.80
N ALA A 81 9.43 -12.19 -4.24
CA ALA A 81 8.50 -13.00 -3.44
C ALA A 81 8.88 -14.50 -3.34
N HIS A 82 9.38 -15.12 -4.42
CA HIS A 82 9.70 -16.55 -4.49
C HIS A 82 11.16 -16.84 -4.14
N HIS A 83 12.15 -16.24 -4.83
CA HIS A 83 13.55 -16.42 -4.42
C HIS A 83 13.90 -15.68 -3.14
N GLY A 84 13.24 -14.55 -2.79
CA GLY A 84 13.47 -13.90 -1.50
C GLY A 84 13.04 -14.80 -0.34
N CYS A 85 11.97 -15.57 -0.47
CA CYS A 85 11.55 -16.48 0.61
C CYS A 85 12.55 -17.64 0.85
N VAL A 86 13.31 -18.05 -0.18
CA VAL A 86 14.34 -19.10 -0.10
C VAL A 86 15.72 -18.52 0.23
N LYS A 87 16.05 -17.33 -0.24
CA LYS A 87 17.37 -16.68 -0.10
C LYS A 87 17.47 -15.80 1.15
N ILE A 88 16.39 -15.14 1.58
CA ILE A 88 16.31 -14.43 2.88
C ILE A 88 16.36 -15.44 4.04
N LYS A 89 15.87 -16.67 3.85
CA LYS A 89 16.13 -17.82 4.74
C LYS A 89 17.64 -18.13 4.91
N CYS A 90 18.48 -17.77 3.92
CA CYS A 90 19.94 -17.94 3.97
C CYS A 90 20.69 -16.65 4.37
N GLU A 91 20.16 -15.46 4.07
CA GLU A 91 20.82 -14.16 4.31
C GLU A 91 20.46 -13.55 5.68
N VAL A 92 19.30 -13.90 6.25
CA VAL A 92 18.97 -13.59 7.65
C VAL A 92 19.54 -14.72 8.49
N THR A 93 20.64 -14.46 9.21
CA THR A 93 21.23 -15.42 10.16
C THR A 93 20.16 -15.93 11.12
N GLU A 94 20.26 -17.19 11.56
CA GLU A 94 19.32 -17.80 12.52
C GLU A 94 19.09 -16.92 13.77
N GLU A 95 20.10 -16.15 14.19
CA GLU A 95 20.02 -15.14 15.25
C GLU A 95 18.97 -14.04 14.95
N ASN A 96 18.99 -13.43 13.76
CA ASN A 96 18.04 -12.39 13.38
C ASN A 96 16.61 -12.91 13.25
N LEU A 97 16.44 -14.17 12.84
CA LEU A 97 15.12 -14.81 12.79
C LEU A 97 14.59 -15.06 14.22
N SER A 98 15.46 -15.51 15.13
CA SER A 98 15.12 -15.73 16.53
C SER A 98 14.77 -14.43 17.27
N GLU A 99 15.43 -13.32 16.93
CA GLU A 99 15.17 -11.97 17.45
C GLU A 99 13.91 -11.35 16.80
N ALA A 100 13.65 -11.61 15.52
CA ALA A 100 12.44 -11.16 14.84
C ALA A 100 11.16 -11.86 15.36
N ILE A 101 11.24 -13.15 15.71
CA ILE A 101 10.11 -13.91 16.31
C ILE A 101 9.83 -13.47 17.76
N TYR A 102 10.65 -12.59 18.33
CA TYR A 102 10.58 -12.18 19.73
C TYR A 102 9.30 -11.40 20.07
N ARG A 103 8.68 -11.77 21.19
CA ARG A 103 7.44 -11.17 21.71
C ARG A 103 7.70 -9.76 22.24
N THR A 104 6.74 -8.85 22.06
CA THR A 104 6.83 -7.46 22.52
C THR A 104 6.72 -7.27 24.04
N GLU A 105 6.32 -8.30 24.80
CA GLU A 105 6.29 -8.26 26.27
C GLU A 105 7.52 -8.99 26.81
N GLY A 106 8.39 -8.27 27.53
CA GLY A 106 9.53 -8.85 28.23
C GLY A 106 9.04 -9.78 29.33
N LEU A 107 9.32 -11.08 29.19
CA LEU A 107 9.12 -12.06 30.26
C LEU A 107 10.05 -11.70 31.42
N SER A 108 9.60 -11.85 32.66
CA SER A 108 10.52 -11.86 33.79
C SER A 108 11.55 -12.98 33.61
N ILE A 109 12.73 -12.87 34.23
CA ILE A 109 13.77 -13.92 34.18
C ILE A 109 13.20 -15.31 34.54
N GLY A 110 12.24 -15.37 35.48
CA GLY A 110 11.55 -16.60 35.85
C GLY A 110 10.62 -17.14 34.75
N GLU A 111 9.87 -16.27 34.09
CA GLU A 111 8.97 -16.63 32.99
C GLU A 111 9.73 -17.01 31.73
N GLU A 112 10.86 -16.35 31.44
CA GLU A 112 11.71 -16.69 30.30
C GLU A 112 12.38 -18.05 30.49
N ASN A 113 12.88 -18.33 31.70
CA ASN A 113 13.37 -19.66 32.05
C ASN A 113 12.28 -20.73 31.94
N THR A 114 11.04 -20.39 32.29
CA THR A 114 9.89 -21.30 32.18
C THR A 114 9.52 -21.53 30.71
N PHE A 115 9.54 -20.48 29.88
CA PHE A 115 9.29 -20.56 28.44
C PHE A 115 10.34 -21.42 27.74
N LYS A 116 11.64 -21.17 27.99
CA LYS A 116 12.76 -21.94 27.41
C LYS A 116 12.76 -23.42 27.82
N LYS A 117 12.25 -23.74 29.01
CA LYS A 117 12.15 -25.12 29.52
C LYS A 117 10.83 -25.81 29.17
N ALA A 118 9.85 -25.10 28.61
CA ALA A 118 8.55 -25.67 28.32
C ALA A 118 8.67 -26.75 27.23
N THR A 119 8.29 -27.98 27.57
CA THR A 119 8.26 -29.11 26.62
C THR A 119 6.85 -29.39 26.11
N LYS A 120 5.83 -28.69 26.62
CA LYS A 120 4.42 -28.87 26.25
C LYS A 120 3.68 -27.53 26.18
N CYS A 121 2.79 -27.39 25.19
CA CYS A 121 1.96 -26.19 25.01
C CYS A 121 0.99 -26.03 26.18
N CYS A 122 0.95 -24.85 26.79
CA CYS A 122 0.11 -24.61 27.96
C CYS A 122 -1.40 -24.67 27.66
N LEU A 123 -1.79 -24.46 26.40
CA LEU A 123 -3.19 -24.45 25.93
C LEU A 123 -3.67 -25.84 25.48
N CYS A 124 -2.93 -26.53 24.60
CA CYS A 124 -3.37 -27.80 24.01
C CYS A 124 -2.66 -29.04 24.59
N LYS A 125 -1.69 -28.86 25.50
CA LYS A 125 -0.91 -29.92 26.20
C LYS A 125 -0.06 -30.83 25.30
N MET A 126 0.03 -30.54 23.99
CA MET A 126 0.88 -31.26 23.04
C MET A 126 2.38 -30.94 23.25
N SER A 127 3.26 -31.84 22.82
CA SER A 127 4.72 -31.69 22.93
C SER A 127 5.22 -30.57 22.04
N LEU A 128 5.94 -29.59 22.61
CA LEU A 128 6.60 -28.50 21.88
C LEU A 128 7.92 -28.95 21.22
N ARG A 129 8.55 -30.02 21.72
CA ARG A 129 9.84 -30.51 21.19
C ARG A 129 9.73 -31.37 19.94
N ALA A 130 8.53 -31.88 19.63
CA ALA A 130 8.27 -32.44 18.31
C ALA A 130 8.28 -31.35 17.23
N ASP A 131 8.06 -30.08 17.64
CA ASP A 131 7.91 -28.95 16.74
C ASP A 131 9.20 -28.13 16.54
N ILE A 132 10.34 -28.49 17.14
CA ILE A 132 11.63 -27.77 16.92
C ILE A 132 12.26 -28.14 15.56
N ASN A 133 11.98 -29.36 15.06
CA ASN A 133 12.19 -29.70 13.65
C ASN A 133 10.97 -29.31 12.78
N ASP A 134 9.92 -28.75 13.40
CA ASP A 134 8.73 -28.16 12.77
C ASP A 134 8.77 -26.64 12.94
N ASN A 135 9.97 -26.05 12.77
CA ASN A 135 10.04 -24.76 12.09
C ASN A 135 9.33 -24.99 10.75
N ARG A 136 8.01 -24.83 10.72
CA ARG A 136 7.18 -24.82 9.52
C ARG A 136 7.20 -23.37 9.03
N PRO A 137 8.19 -22.95 8.22
CA PRO A 137 8.21 -21.63 7.61
C PRO A 137 6.88 -21.33 6.91
N ASP A 138 6.20 -22.36 6.40
CA ASP A 138 4.88 -22.36 5.79
C ASP A 138 3.75 -21.71 6.63
N LYS A 139 3.94 -21.56 7.95
CA LYS A 139 3.01 -20.87 8.86
C LYS A 139 3.19 -19.35 8.88
N ILE A 140 4.39 -18.83 8.63
CA ILE A 140 4.63 -17.38 8.63
C ILE A 140 4.12 -16.81 7.31
N LYS A 141 3.14 -15.91 7.40
CA LYS A 141 2.62 -15.19 6.24
C LYS A 141 3.36 -13.87 6.07
N ILE A 142 4.15 -13.76 5.01
CA ILE A 142 4.92 -12.57 4.65
C ILE A 142 3.98 -11.61 3.91
N PRO A 143 3.77 -10.39 4.43
CA PRO A 143 2.93 -9.40 3.78
C PRO A 143 3.58 -8.85 2.51
N LEU A 144 2.78 -8.78 1.46
CA LEU A 144 3.05 -8.00 0.25
C LEU A 144 1.97 -6.92 0.15
N ILE A 145 2.35 -5.66 0.35
CA ILE A 145 1.43 -4.56 0.59
C ILE A 145 1.33 -3.68 -0.66
N TYR A 146 0.10 -3.45 -1.11
CA TYR A 146 -0.27 -2.51 -2.17
C TYR A 146 -1.10 -1.35 -1.60
N HIS A 147 -1.28 -0.29 -2.38
CA HIS A 147 -2.19 0.79 -2.07
C HIS A 147 -3.35 0.84 -3.07
N GLY A 148 -4.53 0.38 -2.65
CA GLY A 148 -5.70 0.25 -3.54
C GLY A 148 -5.72 -1.03 -4.37
N GLY A 149 -4.78 -1.95 -4.14
CA GLY A 149 -4.55 -3.10 -5.01
C GLY A 149 -5.73 -4.07 -5.15
N LYS A 150 -6.64 -4.12 -4.17
CA LYS A 150 -7.87 -4.94 -4.23
C LYS A 150 -8.70 -4.67 -5.48
N HIS A 151 -8.73 -3.43 -5.94
CA HIS A 151 -9.55 -2.98 -7.05
C HIS A 151 -8.81 -3.00 -8.40
N TYR A 152 -7.50 -3.29 -8.39
CA TYR A 152 -6.66 -3.19 -9.58
C TYR A 152 -5.56 -4.25 -9.60
N ASP A 153 -4.45 -4.03 -8.89
CA ASP A 153 -3.24 -4.87 -8.94
C ASP A 153 -3.51 -6.36 -8.71
N PHE A 154 -4.37 -6.68 -7.74
CA PHE A 154 -4.67 -8.06 -7.37
C PHE A 154 -5.24 -8.87 -8.54
N HIS A 155 -5.96 -8.22 -9.46
CA HIS A 155 -6.50 -8.85 -10.67
C HIS A 155 -5.41 -9.24 -11.66
N HIS A 156 -4.41 -8.37 -11.82
CA HIS A 156 -3.26 -8.65 -12.67
C HIS A 156 -2.38 -9.73 -12.06
N GLU A 157 -2.07 -9.62 -10.77
CA GLU A 157 -1.27 -10.59 -10.01
C GLU A 157 -1.88 -11.98 -10.09
N ILE A 158 -3.16 -12.14 -9.76
CA ILE A 158 -3.77 -13.48 -9.72
C ILE A 158 -3.88 -14.12 -11.10
N ARG A 159 -4.09 -13.31 -12.14
CA ARG A 159 -4.19 -13.77 -13.52
C ARG A 159 -2.87 -14.33 -14.03
N GLU A 160 -1.76 -13.68 -13.69
CA GLU A 160 -0.43 -14.11 -14.13
C GLU A 160 0.16 -15.17 -13.19
N LEU A 161 0.14 -14.95 -11.88
CA LEU A 161 0.66 -15.90 -10.89
C LEU A 161 -0.12 -17.20 -10.85
N GLY A 162 -1.42 -17.19 -11.18
CA GLY A 162 -2.20 -18.42 -11.35
C GLY A 162 -1.72 -19.32 -12.50
N LEU A 163 -0.91 -18.79 -13.43
CA LEU A 163 -0.32 -19.55 -14.53
C LEU A 163 1.12 -19.97 -14.28
N VAL A 164 1.88 -19.17 -13.52
CA VAL A 164 3.32 -19.38 -13.33
C VAL A 164 3.71 -19.94 -11.96
N SER A 165 2.85 -19.82 -10.95
CA SER A 165 3.14 -20.32 -9.61
C SER A 165 2.67 -21.77 -9.43
N GLU A 166 3.54 -22.60 -8.86
CA GLU A 166 3.19 -23.96 -8.41
C GLU A 166 2.59 -23.96 -6.99
N ASP A 167 2.61 -22.80 -6.30
CA ASP A 167 2.13 -22.68 -4.93
C ASP A 167 0.60 -22.72 -4.85
N LYS A 168 0.10 -23.20 -3.72
CA LYS A 168 -1.33 -23.14 -3.41
C LYS A 168 -1.79 -21.68 -3.31
N ILE A 169 -2.80 -21.35 -4.10
CA ILE A 169 -3.50 -20.06 -4.07
C ILE A 169 -4.75 -20.17 -3.20
N GLU A 170 -4.84 -19.32 -2.18
CA GLU A 170 -6.00 -19.16 -1.31
C GLU A 170 -6.55 -17.73 -1.45
N ILE A 171 -7.85 -17.59 -1.68
CA ILE A 171 -8.50 -16.31 -1.94
C ILE A 171 -9.52 -16.04 -0.85
N ILE A 172 -9.49 -14.83 -0.30
CA ILE A 172 -10.58 -14.28 0.51
C ILE A 172 -11.34 -13.31 -0.39
N ALA A 173 -12.47 -13.73 -0.94
CA ALA A 173 -13.32 -12.87 -1.74
C ALA A 173 -13.95 -11.77 -0.87
N ASP A 174 -14.06 -10.55 -1.42
CA ASP A 174 -14.83 -9.49 -0.79
C ASP A 174 -16.24 -9.39 -1.40
N ASN A 175 -16.30 -9.49 -2.72
CA ASN A 175 -17.52 -9.62 -3.50
C ASN A 175 -17.21 -10.46 -4.75
N MET A 176 -18.15 -10.54 -5.70
CA MET A 176 -17.95 -11.33 -6.93
C MET A 176 -16.84 -10.80 -7.85
N GLU A 177 -16.44 -9.53 -7.68
CA GLU A 177 -15.52 -8.82 -8.55
C GLU A 177 -14.18 -8.49 -7.89
N ASN A 178 -14.06 -8.58 -6.56
CA ASN A 178 -12.89 -8.06 -5.84
C ASN A 178 -12.40 -9.03 -4.75
N TYR A 179 -11.09 -9.02 -4.52
CA TYR A 179 -10.41 -9.88 -3.55
C TYR A 179 -10.02 -9.10 -2.31
N LYS A 180 -10.50 -9.54 -1.15
CA LYS A 180 -10.09 -8.99 0.15
C LYS A 180 -8.63 -9.32 0.45
N ALA A 181 -8.20 -10.53 0.14
CA ALA A 181 -6.80 -10.91 0.19
C ALA A 181 -6.56 -12.10 -0.73
N ILE A 182 -5.31 -12.21 -1.18
CA ILE A 182 -4.79 -13.36 -1.91
C ILE A 182 -3.60 -13.88 -1.11
N ILE A 183 -3.53 -15.19 -0.95
CA ILE A 183 -2.40 -15.86 -0.30
C ILE A 183 -1.85 -16.86 -1.31
N ILE A 184 -0.58 -16.72 -1.66
CA ILE A 184 0.13 -17.64 -2.56
C ILE A 184 1.32 -18.17 -1.77
N GLY A 185 1.26 -19.43 -1.37
CA GLY A 185 2.26 -20.03 -0.47
C GLY A 185 2.36 -19.27 0.86
N GLN A 186 3.53 -18.65 1.12
CA GLN A 186 3.77 -17.82 2.32
C GLN A 186 3.45 -16.34 2.10
N ILE A 187 3.23 -15.89 0.86
CA ILE A 187 3.02 -14.48 0.56
C ILE A 187 1.53 -14.14 0.72
N LYS A 188 1.25 -13.11 1.51
CA LYS A 188 -0.10 -12.62 1.79
C LYS A 188 -0.24 -11.20 1.26
N PHE A 189 -1.06 -11.05 0.24
CA PHE A 189 -1.36 -9.78 -0.40
C PHE A 189 -2.28 -8.97 0.52
N ILE A 190 -1.87 -7.75 0.85
CA ILE A 190 -2.58 -6.82 1.71
C ILE A 190 -2.79 -5.52 0.95
N ASP A 191 -4.00 -4.99 1.00
CA ASP A 191 -4.29 -3.63 0.56
C ASP A 191 -4.29 -2.70 1.77
N SER A 192 -3.39 -1.71 1.76
CA SER A 192 -3.30 -0.69 2.82
C SER A 192 -4.59 0.09 3.04
N CYS A 193 -5.46 0.22 2.02
CA CYS A 193 -6.78 0.86 2.17
C CYS A 193 -7.70 0.06 3.10
N GLN A 194 -7.49 -1.25 3.28
CA GLN A 194 -8.21 -2.04 4.29
C GLN A 194 -7.78 -1.73 5.72
N PHE A 195 -6.68 -1.01 5.88
CA PHE A 195 -6.26 -0.37 7.12
C PHE A 195 -6.67 1.11 7.22
N GLN A 196 -7.58 1.57 6.35
CA GLN A 196 -8.08 2.95 6.31
C GLN A 196 -7.00 3.99 5.94
N PHE A 197 -5.99 3.58 5.17
CA PHE A 197 -5.07 4.53 4.58
C PHE A 197 -5.83 5.39 3.56
N PRO A 198 -5.75 6.73 3.63
CA PRO A 198 -6.32 7.61 2.62
C PRO A 198 -5.48 7.54 1.35
N LEU A 199 -5.87 8.28 0.31
CA LEU A 199 -5.08 8.43 -0.92
C LEU A 199 -3.60 8.73 -0.60
N LEU A 200 -2.68 8.19 -1.39
CA LEU A 200 -1.25 8.30 -1.15
C LEU A 200 -0.75 9.75 -1.03
N GLU A 201 -1.34 10.69 -1.78
CA GLU A 201 -1.08 12.13 -1.62
C GLU A 201 -1.40 12.61 -0.19
N LYS A 202 -2.54 12.18 0.35
CA LYS A 202 -2.94 12.50 1.72
C LYS A 202 -2.06 11.80 2.75
N VAL A 203 -1.61 10.57 2.47
CA VAL A 203 -0.62 9.86 3.30
C VAL A 203 0.69 10.65 3.38
N ALA A 204 1.24 11.08 2.25
CA ALA A 204 2.45 11.89 2.18
C ALA A 204 2.29 13.21 2.96
N ASN A 205 1.17 13.92 2.73
CA ASN A 205 0.85 15.16 3.42
C ASN A 205 0.74 14.97 4.95
N ASN A 206 0.13 13.87 5.40
CA ASN A 206 -0.01 13.56 6.83
C ASN A 206 1.33 13.21 7.48
N LEU A 207 2.18 12.43 6.80
CA LEU A 207 3.54 12.11 7.28
C LEU A 207 4.41 13.35 7.38
N ARG A 208 4.31 14.25 6.39
CA ARG A 208 5.08 15.49 6.33
C ARG A 208 4.61 16.52 7.34
N GLY A 209 3.30 16.68 7.52
CA GLY A 209 2.73 17.73 8.36
C GLY A 209 3.22 19.13 7.97
N GLN A 210 3.72 19.89 8.95
CA GLN A 210 4.26 21.25 8.77
C GLN A 210 5.76 21.28 8.49
N GLU A 211 6.43 20.12 8.45
CA GLU A 211 7.88 20.03 8.31
C GLU A 211 8.35 20.45 6.92
N ARG A 212 9.44 21.22 6.86
CA ARG A 212 9.96 21.79 5.61
C ARG A 212 11.48 21.67 5.44
N THR A 213 12.25 21.59 6.52
CA THR A 213 13.71 21.47 6.42
C THR A 213 14.13 20.04 6.10
N LEU A 214 15.31 19.87 5.51
CA LEU A 214 15.85 18.55 5.16
C LEU A 214 15.90 17.60 6.36
N GLU A 215 16.38 18.08 7.50
CA GLU A 215 16.49 17.29 8.73
C GLU A 215 15.13 16.83 9.26
N GLN A 216 14.12 17.71 9.19
CA GLN A 216 12.76 17.36 9.61
C GLN A 216 12.13 16.34 8.66
N LEU A 217 12.28 16.57 7.34
CA LEU A 217 11.77 15.66 6.33
C LEU A 217 12.42 14.28 6.40
N ALA A 218 13.72 14.21 6.67
CA ALA A 218 14.42 12.94 6.87
C ALA A 218 13.90 12.17 8.08
N LYS A 219 13.41 12.85 9.14
CA LYS A 219 12.75 12.20 10.29
C LYS A 219 11.34 11.73 9.98
N CYS A 220 10.62 12.46 9.12
CA CYS A 220 9.29 12.06 8.65
C CYS A 220 9.37 10.87 7.67
N PHE A 221 10.39 10.83 6.81
CA PHE A 221 10.58 9.84 5.76
C PHE A 221 11.95 9.15 5.83
N PRO A 222 12.28 8.46 6.94
CA PRO A 222 13.60 7.87 7.16
C PRO A 222 13.99 6.86 6.08
N ILE A 223 13.04 6.09 5.53
CA ILE A 223 13.32 5.10 4.49
C ILE A 223 13.64 5.80 3.16
N MET A 224 12.93 6.89 2.85
CA MET A 224 13.18 7.66 1.63
C MET A 224 14.52 8.39 1.71
N ALA A 225 14.84 8.97 2.88
CA ALA A 225 16.10 9.67 3.12
C ALA A 225 17.35 8.78 3.00
N GLN A 226 17.20 7.46 3.21
CA GLN A 226 18.27 6.48 2.98
C GLN A 226 18.46 6.15 1.49
N SER A 227 17.41 6.34 0.68
CA SER A 227 17.32 5.83 -0.69
C SER A 227 17.51 6.93 -1.75
N ILE A 228 17.10 8.16 -1.42
CA ILE A 228 17.00 9.29 -2.33
C ILE A 228 18.04 10.37 -1.98
N PRO A 229 18.63 11.06 -2.98
CA PRO A 229 19.46 12.23 -2.74
C PRO A 229 18.78 13.27 -1.84
N GLN A 230 19.50 13.74 -0.81
CA GLN A 230 18.93 14.62 0.22
C GLN A 230 18.29 15.89 -0.36
N HIS A 231 18.86 16.47 -1.40
CA HIS A 231 18.34 17.69 -2.03
C HIS A 231 16.97 17.49 -2.70
N LEU A 232 16.56 16.25 -3.01
CA LEU A 232 15.27 15.93 -3.60
C LEU A 232 14.16 15.68 -2.56
N LEU A 233 14.51 15.47 -1.29
CA LEU A 233 13.51 15.18 -0.24
C LEU A 233 12.39 16.23 -0.14
N PRO A 234 12.63 17.55 -0.24
CA PRO A 234 11.54 18.54 -0.20
C PRO A 234 10.51 18.37 -1.33
N LEU A 235 10.93 17.77 -2.44
CA LEU A 235 10.09 17.51 -3.61
C LEU A 235 9.43 16.14 -3.49
N LEU A 236 10.21 15.06 -3.31
CA LEU A 236 9.72 13.68 -3.38
C LEU A 236 8.97 13.22 -2.12
N THR A 237 9.01 14.00 -1.04
CA THR A 237 8.08 13.79 0.10
C THR A 237 6.66 14.30 -0.16
N GLN A 238 6.41 14.83 -1.36
CA GLN A 238 5.09 15.12 -1.90
C GLN A 238 4.82 14.17 -3.06
N LYS A 239 3.57 13.72 -3.18
CA LYS A 239 3.17 12.92 -4.34
C LYS A 239 3.20 13.81 -5.58
N SER A 240 3.91 13.35 -6.62
CA SER A 240 3.90 13.97 -7.94
C SER A 240 2.73 13.45 -8.76
N GLU A 241 2.42 14.10 -9.88
CA GLU A 241 1.40 13.63 -10.81
C GLU A 241 2.03 12.79 -11.92
N TYR A 242 1.26 11.85 -12.47
CA TYR A 242 1.69 11.01 -13.58
C TYR A 242 0.64 10.96 -14.69
N SER A 243 1.11 10.95 -15.94
CA SER A 243 0.25 10.86 -17.12
C SER A 243 0.11 9.39 -17.53
N TYR A 244 -0.99 8.76 -17.10
CA TYR A 244 -1.27 7.34 -17.37
C TYR A 244 -1.51 7.04 -18.85
N GLU A 245 -2.06 8.00 -19.62
CA GLU A 245 -2.29 7.84 -21.07
C GLU A 245 -0.98 7.85 -21.88
N LEU A 246 0.14 8.22 -21.25
CA LEU A 246 1.47 8.17 -21.85
C LEU A 246 2.31 6.98 -21.36
N ASN A 247 1.70 6.07 -20.58
CA ASN A 247 2.34 4.84 -20.15
C ASN A 247 2.44 3.86 -21.33
N ASP A 248 3.37 4.13 -22.24
CA ASP A 248 3.65 3.35 -23.44
C ASP A 248 5.17 3.34 -23.71
N PRO A 249 5.77 2.18 -24.05
CA PRO A 249 7.21 2.05 -24.21
C PRO A 249 7.83 3.05 -25.19
N ASP A 250 7.14 3.39 -26.28
CA ASP A 250 7.63 4.27 -27.32
C ASP A 250 7.63 5.75 -26.86
N ARG A 251 6.90 6.06 -25.79
CA ARG A 251 6.78 7.43 -25.25
C ARG A 251 7.79 7.72 -24.14
N PHE A 252 8.42 6.71 -23.56
CA PHE A 252 9.42 6.94 -22.52
C PHE A 252 10.69 7.60 -23.02
N SER A 253 10.99 7.52 -24.32
CA SER A 253 12.14 8.21 -24.92
C SER A 253 11.93 9.71 -25.13
N ARG A 254 10.74 10.24 -24.85
CA ARG A 254 10.48 11.70 -24.91
C ARG A 254 11.41 12.43 -23.97
N THR A 255 12.05 13.49 -24.45
CA THR A 255 13.06 14.27 -23.70
C THR A 255 12.45 15.48 -22.99
N GLU A 256 11.13 15.52 -22.88
CA GLU A 256 10.39 16.60 -22.22
C GLU A 256 9.29 16.00 -21.33
N LEU A 257 8.98 16.69 -20.24
CA LEU A 257 7.82 16.37 -19.42
C LEU A 257 6.57 16.59 -20.29
N PRO A 258 5.56 15.70 -20.22
CA PRO A 258 4.29 15.90 -20.90
C PRO A 258 3.70 17.27 -20.60
N SER A 259 3.03 17.87 -21.58
CA SER A 259 2.28 19.10 -21.34
C SER A 259 1.19 18.87 -20.30
N ARG A 260 0.79 19.92 -19.59
CA ARG A 260 -0.30 19.85 -18.60
C ARG A 260 -1.58 19.19 -19.16
N LYS A 261 -1.93 19.45 -20.42
CA LYS A 261 -3.08 18.83 -21.11
C LYS A 261 -2.95 17.31 -21.25
N GLU A 262 -1.74 16.79 -21.36
CA GLU A 262 -1.49 15.35 -21.53
C GLU A 262 -1.62 14.55 -20.21
N PHE A 263 -1.85 15.21 -19.07
CA PHE A 263 -2.16 14.52 -17.80
C PHE A 263 -3.63 14.08 -17.67
N ASN A 264 -4.49 14.37 -18.65
CA ASN A 264 -5.90 13.93 -18.62
C ASN A 264 -6.00 12.41 -18.75
N THR A 265 -7.01 11.81 -18.13
CA THR A 265 -7.28 10.35 -18.20
C THR A 265 -8.67 10.07 -18.78
N VAL A 266 -8.76 9.08 -19.68
CA VAL A 266 -10.02 8.69 -20.33
C VAL A 266 -10.97 8.01 -19.34
N LEU A 267 -10.44 7.36 -18.30
CA LEU A 267 -11.20 6.64 -17.27
C LEU A 267 -12.17 7.53 -16.47
N SER A 268 -11.88 8.83 -16.38
CA SER A 268 -12.73 9.79 -15.66
C SER A 268 -13.91 10.31 -16.48
N GLY A 269 -13.87 10.19 -17.81
CA GLY A 269 -14.87 10.78 -18.72
C GLY A 269 -14.87 12.31 -18.74
N LEU A 270 -13.74 12.95 -18.40
CA LEU A 270 -13.56 14.41 -18.30
C LEU A 270 -12.51 14.90 -19.33
N ASN A 271 -12.60 16.16 -19.78
CA ASN A 271 -11.76 16.73 -20.86
C ASN A 271 -11.03 18.01 -20.39
N TYR A 272 -9.87 18.33 -20.97
CA TYR A 272 -9.20 19.61 -20.69
C TYR A 272 -9.89 20.80 -21.35
N CYS A 273 -10.07 21.88 -20.58
CA CYS A 273 -10.59 23.15 -21.10
C CYS A 273 -9.46 24.15 -21.33
N GLU A 274 -9.30 24.57 -22.59
CA GLU A 274 -8.30 25.56 -23.01
C GLU A 274 -8.63 26.99 -22.57
N ASN A 275 -9.85 27.23 -22.06
CA ASN A 275 -10.31 28.56 -21.64
C ASN A 275 -9.86 28.96 -20.24
N GLY A 276 -9.07 28.12 -19.54
CA GLY A 276 -8.51 28.46 -18.22
C GLY A 276 -9.57 28.83 -17.18
N CYS A 277 -10.72 28.14 -17.19
CA CYS A 277 -11.87 28.51 -16.38
C CYS A 277 -11.53 28.56 -14.88
N LYS A 278 -11.79 29.71 -14.26
CA LYS A 278 -11.66 29.90 -12.81
C LYS A 278 -13.02 30.20 -12.18
N LYS A 279 -13.25 29.66 -10.98
CA LYS A 279 -14.42 29.90 -10.14
C LYS A 279 -13.99 30.48 -8.80
N CYS A 280 -14.82 31.35 -8.23
CA CYS A 280 -14.59 31.81 -6.86
C CYS A 280 -14.94 30.70 -5.84
N LYS A 281 -14.50 30.86 -4.58
CA LYS A 281 -14.85 29.94 -3.48
C LYS A 281 -16.35 29.72 -3.28
N HIS A 282 -17.19 30.69 -3.65
CA HIS A 282 -18.63 30.57 -3.53
C HIS A 282 -19.19 29.60 -4.57
N GLU A 283 -18.80 29.77 -5.84
CA GLU A 283 -19.22 28.93 -6.97
C GLU A 283 -18.75 27.48 -6.81
N ILE A 284 -17.51 27.27 -6.35
CA ILE A 284 -16.97 25.93 -6.05
C ILE A 284 -17.81 25.22 -4.97
N LYS A 285 -18.39 25.97 -4.03
CA LYS A 285 -19.28 25.43 -2.98
C LYS A 285 -20.75 25.39 -3.41
N GLY A 286 -21.05 25.59 -4.69
CA GLY A 286 -22.42 25.64 -5.22
C GLY A 286 -23.24 26.85 -4.74
N LYS A 287 -22.60 27.91 -4.25
CA LYS A 287 -23.28 29.13 -3.79
C LYS A 287 -23.24 30.21 -4.87
N LYS A 288 -24.31 31.02 -4.94
CA LYS A 288 -24.37 32.19 -5.85
C LYS A 288 -23.28 33.20 -5.50
N CYS A 289 -22.42 33.52 -6.47
CA CYS A 289 -21.50 34.65 -6.41
C CYS A 289 -22.23 35.94 -6.80
N ASN A 290 -21.97 37.03 -6.09
CA ASN A 290 -22.54 38.36 -6.38
C ASN A 290 -21.61 39.23 -7.24
N GLY A 291 -20.60 38.64 -7.88
CA GLY A 291 -19.65 39.35 -8.74
C GLY A 291 -18.65 40.25 -7.99
N LYS A 292 -18.58 40.18 -6.65
CA LYS A 292 -17.64 40.99 -5.85
C LYS A 292 -16.34 40.28 -5.46
N CYS A 293 -16.12 39.05 -5.96
CA CYS A 293 -14.88 38.33 -5.69
C CYS A 293 -13.73 38.98 -6.46
N LYS A 294 -12.57 39.15 -5.82
CA LYS A 294 -11.38 39.68 -6.49
C LYS A 294 -10.79 38.60 -7.39
N GLU A 295 -9.96 39.00 -8.35
CA GLU A 295 -9.25 38.06 -9.23
C GLU A 295 -8.39 37.07 -8.43
N ASP A 296 -7.80 37.52 -7.31
CA ASP A 296 -7.05 36.68 -6.36
C ASP A 296 -7.92 35.64 -5.63
N ASP A 297 -9.24 35.83 -5.59
CA ASP A 297 -10.19 34.88 -4.97
C ASP A 297 -10.64 33.78 -5.94
N LEU A 298 -10.28 33.90 -7.23
CA LEU A 298 -10.61 32.93 -8.26
C LEU A 298 -9.61 31.76 -8.22
N LYS A 299 -10.15 30.55 -8.21
CA LYS A 299 -9.38 29.30 -8.28
C LYS A 299 -9.73 28.56 -9.55
N GLU A 300 -8.83 27.72 -10.05
CA GLU A 300 -9.12 26.84 -11.17
C GLU A 300 -10.38 25.99 -10.88
N ALA A 301 -11.26 25.89 -11.87
CA ALA A 301 -12.47 25.09 -11.79
C ALA A 301 -12.17 23.64 -12.22
N ASP A 302 -12.63 22.69 -11.44
CA ASP A 302 -12.64 21.24 -11.74
C ASP A 302 -13.90 20.82 -12.52
N ASP A 303 -14.87 21.72 -12.67
CA ASP A 303 -16.06 21.54 -13.49
C ASP A 303 -16.38 22.84 -14.24
N CYS A 304 -16.31 22.84 -15.58
CA CYS A 304 -16.67 24.02 -16.37
C CYS A 304 -17.79 23.71 -17.38
N GLU A 305 -18.49 24.77 -17.80
CA GLU A 305 -19.60 24.68 -18.75
C GLU A 305 -19.16 24.28 -20.16
N HIS A 306 -17.85 24.42 -20.46
CA HIS A 306 -17.22 24.05 -21.72
C HIS A 306 -16.69 22.60 -21.72
N GLU A 307 -17.33 21.70 -20.95
CA GLU A 307 -16.90 20.34 -20.57
C GLU A 307 -16.13 20.26 -19.24
N LYS A 308 -16.36 19.19 -18.46
CA LYS A 308 -15.79 19.03 -17.12
C LYS A 308 -14.26 18.89 -17.20
N ILE A 309 -13.53 19.69 -16.44
CA ILE A 309 -12.07 19.84 -16.53
C ILE A 309 -11.36 18.79 -15.66
N TYR A 310 -10.43 18.04 -16.24
CA TYR A 310 -9.54 17.16 -15.46
C TYR A 310 -8.10 17.23 -15.94
N THR A 311 -7.53 18.43 -15.95
CA THR A 311 -6.08 18.50 -15.83
C THR A 311 -5.71 18.68 -14.37
N ILE A 312 -4.51 18.25 -14.02
CA ILE A 312 -3.90 18.59 -12.73
C ILE A 312 -3.86 20.12 -12.58
N SER A 313 -3.95 20.63 -11.35
CA SER A 313 -3.87 22.07 -11.10
C SER A 313 -2.54 22.64 -11.57
N GLN A 314 -2.47 23.95 -11.85
CA GLN A 314 -1.21 24.58 -12.24
C GLN A 314 -0.10 24.29 -11.21
N LYS A 315 -0.46 24.34 -9.92
CA LYS A 315 0.46 24.04 -8.81
C LYS A 315 1.00 22.60 -8.87
N GLN A 316 0.16 21.62 -9.20
CA GLN A 316 0.59 20.23 -9.36
C GLN A 316 1.51 20.07 -10.57
N TYR A 317 1.20 20.73 -11.68
CA TYR A 317 2.05 20.72 -12.86
C TYR A 317 3.40 21.40 -12.61
N ASP A 318 3.41 22.58 -11.96
CA ASP A 318 4.64 23.27 -11.54
C ASP A 318 5.47 22.36 -10.63
N HIS A 319 4.84 21.59 -9.74
CA HIS A 319 5.54 20.61 -8.91
C HIS A 319 6.18 19.50 -9.74
N ALA A 320 5.46 18.92 -10.70
CA ALA A 320 5.98 17.91 -11.62
C ALA A 320 7.16 18.45 -12.46
N GLN A 321 7.07 19.69 -12.95
CA GLN A 321 8.18 20.37 -13.65
C GLN A 321 9.39 20.56 -12.74
N ASN A 322 9.19 21.00 -11.50
CA ASN A 322 10.27 21.13 -10.53
C ASN A 322 10.92 19.77 -10.21
N VAL A 323 10.14 18.69 -10.12
CA VAL A 323 10.67 17.33 -9.92
C VAL A 323 11.50 16.91 -11.11
N TRP A 324 10.98 17.07 -12.33
CA TRP A 324 11.70 16.77 -13.57
C TRP A 324 13.05 17.47 -13.64
N GLU A 325 13.07 18.79 -13.42
CA GLU A 325 14.28 19.60 -13.51
C GLU A 325 15.29 19.26 -12.42
N LYS A 326 14.84 19.15 -11.16
CA LYS A 326 15.75 18.95 -10.02
C LYS A 326 16.25 17.52 -9.91
N ALA A 327 15.47 16.54 -10.36
CA ALA A 327 15.92 15.15 -10.47
C ALA A 327 16.75 14.90 -11.74
N GLU A 328 16.96 15.93 -12.58
CA GLU A 328 17.73 15.86 -13.82
C GLU A 328 17.22 14.77 -14.78
N CYS A 329 15.89 14.60 -14.84
CA CYS A 329 15.26 13.65 -15.76
C CYS A 329 15.61 14.02 -17.21
N LYS A 330 16.18 13.07 -17.94
CA LYS A 330 16.52 13.24 -19.37
C LYS A 330 15.38 12.80 -20.26
N THR A 331 14.59 11.85 -19.76
CA THR A 331 13.52 11.21 -20.49
C THR A 331 12.27 11.04 -19.62
N PHE A 332 11.11 10.87 -20.25
CA PHE A 332 9.87 10.55 -19.55
C PHE A 332 9.96 9.20 -18.81
N GLY A 333 10.78 8.27 -19.31
CA GLY A 333 11.16 7.06 -18.59
C GLY A 333 11.80 7.34 -17.23
N ASP A 334 12.74 8.29 -17.15
CA ASP A 334 13.40 8.65 -15.88
C ASP A 334 12.39 9.22 -14.87
N TYR A 335 11.48 10.10 -15.32
CA TYR A 335 10.43 10.67 -14.48
C TYR A 335 9.44 9.60 -13.99
N HIS A 336 9.03 8.69 -14.87
CA HIS A 336 8.16 7.57 -14.51
C HIS A 336 8.79 6.64 -13.48
N ASP A 337 10.05 6.25 -13.67
CA ASP A 337 10.75 5.35 -12.75
C ASP A 337 10.92 6.04 -11.38
N LEU A 338 11.18 7.35 -11.37
CA LEU A 338 11.21 8.16 -10.15
C LEU A 338 9.84 8.27 -9.48
N TYR A 339 8.77 8.42 -10.26
CA TYR A 339 7.39 8.49 -9.77
C TYR A 339 7.02 7.18 -9.04
N LEU A 340 7.19 6.03 -9.71
CA LEU A 340 6.89 4.72 -9.13
C LEU A 340 7.74 4.46 -7.87
N ARG A 341 9.02 4.80 -7.93
CA ARG A 341 9.93 4.70 -6.79
C ARG A 341 9.48 5.58 -5.61
N THR A 342 8.99 6.78 -5.89
CA THR A 342 8.49 7.70 -4.87
C THR A 342 7.24 7.15 -4.20
N ASP A 343 6.31 6.58 -4.97
CA ASP A 343 5.07 6.01 -4.45
C ASP A 343 5.32 4.83 -3.49
N ILE A 344 6.19 3.88 -3.86
CA ILE A 344 6.56 2.76 -2.97
C ILE A 344 7.29 3.22 -1.71
N LEU A 345 8.11 4.27 -1.79
CA LEU A 345 8.85 4.80 -0.64
C LEU A 345 7.93 5.58 0.33
N ILE A 346 6.98 6.38 -0.19
CA ILE A 346 5.97 7.05 0.65
C ILE A 346 5.16 6.01 1.40
N LEU A 347 4.69 4.98 0.68
CA LEU A 347 3.90 3.90 1.27
C LEU A 347 4.70 3.14 2.32
N ALA A 348 5.97 2.79 2.06
CA ALA A 348 6.83 2.12 3.03
C ALA A 348 7.03 2.93 4.33
N ASN A 349 7.29 4.24 4.23
CA ASN A 349 7.39 5.10 5.43
C ASN A 349 6.09 5.12 6.23
N SER A 350 4.95 5.18 5.54
CA SER A 350 3.64 5.22 6.19
C SER A 350 3.28 3.90 6.88
N ILE A 351 3.53 2.77 6.22
CA ILE A 351 3.33 1.43 6.78
C ILE A 351 4.25 1.20 7.97
N GLN A 352 5.52 1.57 7.88
CA GLN A 352 6.45 1.40 9.00
C GLN A 352 6.02 2.25 10.20
N ARG A 353 5.63 3.51 9.98
CA ARG A 353 5.12 4.38 11.06
C ARG A 353 3.87 3.78 11.71
N PHE A 354 2.89 3.37 10.90
CA PHE A 354 1.66 2.73 11.36
C PHE A 354 1.96 1.46 12.18
N ARG A 355 2.84 0.60 11.66
CA ARG A 355 3.24 -0.65 12.31
C ARG A 355 3.85 -0.40 13.68
N MET A 356 4.80 0.54 13.79
CA MET A 356 5.43 0.86 15.07
C MET A 356 4.41 1.39 16.09
N THR A 357 3.58 2.37 15.69
CA THR A 357 2.58 2.95 16.58
C THR A 357 1.56 1.92 17.05
N MET A 358 1.06 1.07 16.15
CA MET A 358 0.08 0.04 16.51
C MET A 358 0.68 -1.04 17.42
N LYS A 359 1.94 -1.42 17.18
CA LYS A 359 2.67 -2.35 18.07
C LYS A 359 2.88 -1.76 19.45
N GLU A 360 3.26 -0.49 19.54
CA GLU A 360 3.44 0.21 20.81
C GLU A 360 2.14 0.26 21.62
N VAL A 361 1.01 0.59 20.97
CA VAL A 361 -0.29 0.74 21.64
C VAL A 361 -0.90 -0.61 22.05
N SER A 362 -0.76 -1.64 21.21
CA SER A 362 -1.51 -2.89 21.38
C SER A 362 -0.64 -4.10 21.78
N GLY A 363 0.67 -4.06 21.54
CA GLY A 363 1.55 -5.24 21.55
C GLY A 363 1.11 -6.33 20.56
N LEU A 364 0.48 -5.93 19.45
CA LEU A 364 0.14 -6.76 18.30
C LEU A 364 0.80 -6.16 17.06
N ASP A 365 1.38 -7.00 16.21
CA ASP A 365 1.89 -6.55 14.92
C ASP A 365 0.73 -6.49 13.91
N PRO A 366 0.34 -5.29 13.43
CA PRO A 366 -0.81 -5.16 12.54
C PRO A 366 -0.61 -5.87 11.20
N LEU A 367 0.63 -6.15 10.80
CA LEU A 367 0.93 -6.85 9.54
C LEU A 367 0.59 -8.35 9.58
N ASN A 368 0.28 -8.90 10.76
CA ASN A 368 -0.32 -10.23 10.87
C ASN A 368 -1.78 -10.25 10.38
N TYR A 369 -2.45 -9.10 10.28
CA TYR A 369 -3.85 -8.97 9.91
C TYR A 369 -4.01 -8.57 8.43
N ILE A 370 -5.24 -8.62 7.94
CA ILE A 370 -5.60 -8.18 6.57
C ILE A 370 -6.35 -6.85 6.62
N THR A 371 -7.10 -6.59 7.70
CA THR A 371 -7.95 -5.39 7.83
C THR A 371 -7.84 -4.74 9.20
N LEU A 372 -8.08 -3.43 9.27
CA LEU A 372 -8.13 -2.70 10.54
C LEU A 372 -9.24 -3.22 11.47
N PRO A 373 -10.48 -3.54 11.03
CA PRO A 373 -11.48 -4.11 11.92
C PRO A 373 -11.04 -5.42 12.58
N SER A 374 -10.37 -6.31 11.84
CA SER A 374 -9.86 -7.57 12.41
C SER A 374 -8.78 -7.33 13.46
N PHE A 375 -7.86 -6.41 13.19
CA PHE A 375 -6.84 -5.96 14.14
C PHE A 375 -7.45 -5.31 15.38
N ALA A 376 -8.34 -4.33 15.19
CA ALA A 376 -8.97 -3.58 16.28
C ALA A 376 -9.80 -4.49 17.19
N PHE A 377 -10.43 -5.51 16.62
CA PHE A 377 -11.19 -6.49 17.39
C PHE A 377 -10.29 -7.35 18.29
N ASP A 378 -9.15 -7.83 17.78
CA ASP A 378 -8.18 -8.56 18.58
C ASP A 378 -7.49 -7.66 19.63
N MET A 379 -7.17 -6.41 19.26
CA MET A 379 -6.68 -5.39 20.17
C MET A 379 -7.66 -5.15 21.32
N ALA A 380 -8.94 -4.93 21.03
CA ALA A 380 -9.98 -4.71 22.04
C ALA A 380 -10.08 -5.89 23.02
N LYS A 381 -10.10 -7.13 22.51
CA LYS A 381 -10.11 -8.34 23.35
C LYS A 381 -8.85 -8.45 24.22
N LYS A 382 -7.68 -8.07 23.68
CA LYS A 382 -6.40 -8.13 24.41
C LYS A 382 -6.36 -7.08 25.53
N MET A 383 -6.67 -5.81 25.21
CA MET A 383 -6.58 -4.69 26.15
C MET A 383 -7.60 -4.80 27.29
N THR A 384 -8.85 -5.15 26.96
CA THR A 384 -9.94 -5.20 27.95
C THR A 384 -9.95 -6.52 28.75
N LYS A 385 -9.27 -7.55 28.25
CA LYS A 385 -9.35 -8.94 28.74
C LYS A 385 -10.78 -9.50 28.79
N VAL A 386 -11.71 -8.85 28.07
CA VAL A 386 -13.13 -9.20 28.08
C VAL A 386 -13.36 -10.57 27.44
N LYS A 387 -14.29 -11.31 28.04
CA LYS A 387 -14.83 -12.57 27.56
C LYS A 387 -16.24 -12.28 27.05
N LEU A 388 -16.42 -12.27 25.74
CA LEU A 388 -17.74 -12.10 25.12
C LEU A 388 -18.42 -13.46 25.01
N GLU A 389 -19.62 -13.59 25.53
CA GLU A 389 -20.47 -14.75 25.27
C GLU A 389 -21.02 -14.64 23.84
N LEU A 390 -20.90 -15.72 23.06
CA LEU A 390 -21.55 -15.78 21.76
C LEU A 390 -23.07 -15.87 21.96
N PHE A 391 -23.83 -15.24 21.06
CA PHE A 391 -25.27 -15.39 21.01
C PHE A 391 -25.66 -16.87 21.00
N HIS A 392 -26.67 -17.21 21.78
CA HIS A 392 -27.26 -18.54 21.82
C HIS A 392 -28.62 -18.53 21.10
N LYS A 393 -29.07 -19.69 20.63
CA LYS A 393 -30.37 -19.85 19.99
C LYS A 393 -31.46 -19.29 20.92
N GLY A 394 -32.26 -18.32 20.45
CA GLY A 394 -33.24 -17.59 21.26
C GLY A 394 -32.79 -16.23 21.83
N GLN A 395 -31.62 -15.71 21.46
CA GLN A 395 -31.18 -14.32 21.75
C GLN A 395 -31.19 -13.46 20.46
N GLU A 396 -32.19 -13.67 19.61
CA GLU A 396 -32.31 -13.04 18.28
C GLU A 396 -32.87 -11.60 18.35
N ASP A 397 -33.08 -11.07 19.55
CA ASP A 397 -33.71 -9.78 19.77
C ASP A 397 -32.77 -8.63 19.37
N MET A 398 -33.29 -7.68 18.58
CA MET A 398 -32.59 -6.43 18.31
C MET A 398 -32.64 -5.53 19.54
N HIS A 399 -31.48 -5.15 20.04
CA HIS A 399 -31.34 -4.15 21.09
C HIS A 399 -30.93 -2.81 20.46
N GLU A 400 -31.69 -1.76 20.76
CA GLU A 400 -31.32 -0.39 20.44
C GLU A 400 -30.39 0.13 21.55
N PHE A 401 -29.21 0.63 21.19
CA PHE A 401 -28.38 1.37 22.15
C PHE A 401 -29.01 2.75 22.32
N VAL A 402 -29.74 2.95 23.43
CA VAL A 402 -30.29 4.26 23.84
C VAL A 402 -29.20 5.15 24.41
#